data_AF-A0A1A7XBX0-F1
#
_entry.id   AF-A0A1A7XBX0-F1
#
_cell.length_a   1.000
_cell.length_b   1.000
_cell.length_c   1.000
_cell.angle_alpha   90.00
_cell.angle_beta   90.00
_cell.angle_gamma   90.00
#
_symmetry.space_group_name_H-M   'P 1'
#
loop_
_entity.id
_entity.type
_entity.pdbx_description
1 polymer ?
#
loop_
_entity_poly.entity_id
_entity_poly.type
_entity_poly.pdbx_seq_one_letter_code
_entity_poly.pdbx_strand_id
1 'polypeptide(L)'
;QDYQHGIFQSIGFKEFHEFLTAPESSSQREKDQLRDKGIEALKVATKRYARKQNKWVRNRFLKRPGDNVPAVYGLDVTDVSRWEETVLNPALQILDSLRKGEEPAVRPIRAQGSEQRNKRSRHSCDLCDKVIIGDLEWTAHLKSKKHHYHLRKKRKSDPGCDLFQIPIPAEETPPEDSGGAGSEHRDEASQDSAEDTRTAQTEGPVDLLKLQRR
;
A
#
# COMPACT_ATOMS: atom_id res chain seq x y z
N GLN A 1 12.34 -28.01 -3.70
CA GLN A 1 12.65 -27.08 -4.80
C GLN A 1 13.01 -25.72 -4.22
N ASP A 2 13.98 -25.01 -4.79
CA ASP A 2 14.29 -23.63 -4.38
C ASP A 2 13.43 -22.62 -5.17
N TYR A 3 12.59 -21.86 -4.47
CA TYR A 3 11.70 -20.84 -5.04
C TYR A 3 12.27 -19.41 -4.95
N GLN A 4 13.53 -19.26 -4.56
CA GLN A 4 14.17 -17.95 -4.40
C GLN A 4 14.89 -17.47 -5.66
N HIS A 5 14.92 -18.24 -6.74
CA HIS A 5 15.70 -17.91 -7.93
C HIS A 5 14.95 -18.20 -9.24
N GLY A 6 15.22 -17.37 -10.26
CA GLY A 6 14.78 -17.59 -11.64
C GLY A 6 13.25 -17.68 -11.81
N ILE A 7 12.84 -18.51 -12.78
CA ILE A 7 11.42 -18.68 -13.15
C ILE A 7 10.55 -19.19 -11.98
N PHE A 8 11.15 -19.86 -10.99
CA PHE A 8 10.45 -20.39 -9.82
C PHE A 8 9.97 -19.31 -8.84
N GLN A 9 10.39 -18.04 -9.01
CA GLN A 9 9.84 -16.91 -8.25
C GLN A 9 8.48 -16.43 -8.77
N SER A 10 8.09 -16.84 -9.99
CA SER A 10 6.82 -16.46 -10.61
C SER A 10 5.61 -16.84 -9.75
N ILE A 11 4.59 -15.99 -9.75
CA ILE A 11 3.31 -16.27 -9.10
C ILE A 11 2.57 -17.28 -9.99
N GLY A 12 2.24 -18.45 -9.44
CA GLY A 12 1.64 -19.55 -10.17
C GLY A 12 2.29 -20.87 -9.88
N PHE A 13 3.62 -20.97 -9.94
CA PHE A 13 4.25 -22.29 -9.81
C PHE A 13 4.26 -22.79 -8.36
N LYS A 14 4.77 -21.97 -7.43
CA LYS A 14 4.89 -22.36 -6.01
C LYS A 14 3.54 -22.54 -5.32
N GLU A 15 2.52 -21.78 -5.73
CA GLU A 15 1.17 -21.89 -5.19
C GLU A 15 0.51 -23.23 -5.53
N PHE A 16 0.82 -23.81 -6.69
CA PHE A 16 0.31 -25.11 -7.12
C PHE A 16 1.30 -26.26 -6.89
N HIS A 17 2.44 -26.03 -6.23
CA HIS A 17 3.48 -27.05 -6.11
C HIS A 17 2.95 -28.34 -5.48
N GLU A 18 2.24 -28.24 -4.35
CA GLU A 18 1.69 -29.41 -3.65
C GLU A 18 0.73 -30.21 -4.54
N PHE A 19 -0.06 -29.53 -5.37
CA PHE A 19 -0.97 -30.17 -6.33
C PHE A 19 -0.19 -30.88 -7.45
N LEU A 20 0.84 -30.22 -8.00
CA LEU A 20 1.64 -30.75 -9.10
C LEU A 20 2.56 -31.91 -8.69
N THR A 21 2.93 -31.99 -7.40
CA THR A 21 3.77 -33.06 -6.86
C THR A 21 3.00 -34.06 -5.99
N ALA A 22 1.67 -34.03 -6.05
CA ALA A 22 0.83 -34.99 -5.32
C ALA A 22 1.15 -36.43 -5.79
N PRO A 23 1.36 -37.39 -4.88
CA PRO A 23 1.60 -38.78 -5.25
C PRO A 23 0.46 -39.34 -6.10
N GLU A 24 0.76 -40.26 -7.02
CA GLU A 24 -0.27 -40.86 -7.88
C GLU A 24 -1.31 -41.67 -7.09
N SER A 25 -0.94 -42.15 -5.90
CA SER A 25 -1.82 -42.81 -4.95
C SER A 25 -2.83 -41.88 -4.27
N SER A 26 -2.70 -40.56 -4.42
CA SER A 26 -3.62 -39.59 -3.85
C SER A 26 -4.99 -39.73 -4.51
N SER A 27 -6.04 -39.72 -3.70
CA SER A 27 -7.40 -39.76 -4.21
C SER A 27 -7.72 -38.51 -5.04
N GLN A 28 -8.68 -38.64 -5.96
CA GLN A 28 -9.14 -37.50 -6.76
C GLN A 28 -9.61 -36.34 -5.86
N ARG A 29 -10.29 -36.66 -4.75
CA ARG A 29 -10.76 -35.67 -3.78
C ARG A 29 -9.60 -34.87 -3.15
N GLU A 30 -8.50 -35.53 -2.80
CA GLU A 30 -7.32 -34.84 -2.25
C GLU A 30 -6.64 -33.96 -3.31
N LYS A 31 -6.51 -34.46 -4.55
CA LYS A 31 -5.99 -33.67 -5.68
C LYS A 31 -6.84 -32.41 -5.93
N ASP A 32 -8.16 -32.52 -5.90
CA ASP A 32 -9.07 -31.37 -6.05
C ASP A 32 -8.93 -30.36 -4.90
N GLN A 33 -8.79 -30.83 -3.65
CA GLN A 33 -8.53 -29.96 -2.50
C GLN A 33 -7.21 -29.18 -2.63
N LEU A 34 -6.15 -29.85 -3.10
CA LEU A 34 -4.85 -29.20 -3.33
C LEU A 34 -4.93 -28.18 -4.48
N ARG A 35 -5.70 -28.47 -5.53
CA ARG A 35 -5.95 -27.52 -6.62
C ARG A 35 -6.64 -26.26 -6.11
N ASP A 36 -7.72 -26.42 -5.35
CA ASP A 36 -8.51 -25.29 -4.86
C ASP A 36 -7.69 -24.44 -3.86
N LYS A 37 -6.88 -25.09 -3.01
CA LYS A 37 -5.89 -24.43 -2.15
C LYS A 37 -4.88 -23.62 -2.99
N GLY A 38 -4.40 -24.17 -4.10
CA GLY A 38 -3.50 -23.48 -5.02
C GLY A 38 -4.15 -22.25 -5.68
N ILE A 39 -5.41 -22.35 -6.09
CA ILE A 39 -6.18 -21.22 -6.66
C ILE A 39 -6.30 -20.09 -5.65
N GLU A 40 -6.64 -20.38 -4.39
CA GLU A 40 -6.75 -19.34 -3.36
C GLU A 40 -5.40 -18.73 -3.01
N ALA A 41 -4.35 -19.54 -2.93
CA ALA A 41 -2.98 -19.05 -2.74
C ALA A 41 -2.55 -18.12 -3.89
N LEU A 42 -2.87 -18.48 -5.14
CA LEU A 42 -2.62 -17.67 -6.34
C LEU A 42 -3.32 -16.31 -6.24
N LYS A 43 -4.62 -16.29 -5.93
CA LYS A 43 -5.40 -15.05 -5.79
C LYS A 43 -4.79 -14.14 -4.72
N VAL A 44 -4.38 -14.69 -3.57
CA VAL A 44 -3.74 -13.93 -2.50
C VAL A 44 -2.38 -13.38 -2.93
N ALA A 45 -1.55 -14.20 -3.59
CA ALA A 45 -0.24 -13.79 -4.08
C ALA A 45 -0.35 -12.64 -5.09
N THR A 46 -1.28 -12.74 -6.05
CA THR A 46 -1.56 -11.68 -7.05
C THR A 46 -2.04 -10.38 -6.40
N LYS A 47 -2.97 -10.45 -5.44
CA LYS A 47 -3.42 -9.27 -4.68
C LYS A 47 -2.27 -8.60 -3.92
N ARG A 48 -1.43 -9.40 -3.25
CA ARG A 48 -0.23 -8.88 -2.55
C ARG A 48 0.75 -8.24 -3.51
N TYR A 49 0.94 -8.83 -4.68
CA TYR A 49 1.82 -8.30 -5.72
C TYR A 49 1.34 -6.96 -6.25
N ALA A 50 0.06 -6.84 -6.64
CA ALA A 50 -0.53 -5.58 -7.08
C ALA A 50 -0.38 -4.47 -6.02
N ARG A 51 -0.64 -4.78 -4.74
CA ARG A 51 -0.40 -3.84 -3.63
C ARG A 51 1.06 -3.43 -3.50
N LYS A 52 1.99 -4.37 -3.67
CA LYS A 52 3.44 -4.10 -3.63
C LYS A 52 3.87 -3.22 -4.81
N GLN A 53 3.36 -3.47 -6.02
CA GLN A 53 3.61 -2.63 -7.19
C GLN A 53 3.10 -1.20 -6.97
N ASN A 54 1.84 -1.04 -6.56
CA ASN A 54 1.27 0.28 -6.28
C ASN A 54 2.05 1.03 -5.20
N LYS A 55 2.47 0.33 -4.14
CA LYS A 55 3.33 0.90 -3.09
C LYS A 55 4.71 1.30 -3.65
N TRP A 56 5.31 0.46 -4.49
CA TRP A 56 6.61 0.72 -5.09
C TRP A 56 6.57 1.92 -6.03
N VAL A 57 5.60 1.97 -6.96
CA VAL A 57 5.42 3.10 -7.90
C VAL A 57 5.21 4.39 -7.13
N ARG A 58 4.26 4.44 -6.20
CA ARG A 58 4.02 5.64 -5.37
C ARG A 58 5.27 6.07 -4.61
N ASN A 59 5.98 5.12 -3.99
CA ASN A 59 7.16 5.47 -3.21
C ASN A 59 8.34 5.91 -4.07
N ARG A 60 8.54 5.29 -5.23
CA ARG A 60 9.66 5.56 -6.14
C ARG A 60 9.49 6.88 -6.86
N PHE A 61 8.29 7.17 -7.37
CA PHE A 61 8.06 8.34 -8.21
C PHE A 61 7.48 9.53 -7.44
N LEU A 62 6.62 9.30 -6.45
CA LEU A 62 5.87 10.39 -5.80
C LEU A 62 6.39 10.76 -4.41
N LYS A 63 6.93 9.82 -3.62
CA LYS A 63 7.39 10.09 -2.24
C LYS A 63 8.90 10.26 -2.08
N ARG A 64 9.68 9.69 -3.00
CA ARG A 64 11.14 9.79 -3.01
C ARG A 64 11.60 10.10 -4.43
N PRO A 65 11.16 11.23 -5.02
CA PRO A 65 11.70 11.62 -6.30
C PRO A 65 13.22 11.76 -6.10
N GLY A 66 14.00 10.91 -6.76
CA GLY A 66 15.43 11.13 -6.91
C GLY A 66 15.64 12.26 -7.91
N ASP A 67 16.89 12.65 -8.09
CA ASP A 67 17.23 13.55 -9.19
C ASP A 67 16.85 12.86 -10.52
N ASN A 68 16.14 13.58 -11.39
CA ASN A 68 15.64 13.10 -12.70
C ASN A 68 14.43 12.14 -12.68
N VAL A 69 13.52 12.26 -11.71
CA VAL A 69 12.24 11.53 -11.79
C VAL A 69 11.29 12.24 -12.77
N PRO A 70 10.76 11.54 -13.80
CA PRO A 70 9.86 12.15 -14.77
C PRO A 70 8.51 12.53 -14.14
N ALA A 71 7.82 13.48 -14.76
CA ALA A 71 6.44 13.79 -14.41
C ALA A 71 5.57 12.55 -14.57
N VAL A 72 4.74 12.25 -13.56
CA VAL A 72 3.84 11.09 -13.55
C VAL A 72 2.42 11.57 -13.75
N TYR A 73 1.75 11.07 -14.77
CA TYR A 73 0.34 11.35 -15.03
C TYR A 73 -0.51 10.15 -14.62
N GLY A 74 -1.60 10.40 -13.89
CA GLY A 74 -2.54 9.37 -13.47
C GLY A 74 -3.67 9.24 -14.48
N LEU A 75 -3.99 8.00 -14.87
CA LEU A 75 -5.14 7.66 -15.70
C LEU A 75 -6.05 6.73 -14.91
N ASP A 76 -7.36 6.95 -14.99
CA ASP A 76 -8.33 6.15 -14.24
C ASP A 76 -8.74 4.90 -15.03
N VAL A 77 -8.44 3.74 -14.45
CA VAL A 77 -8.71 2.41 -14.99
C VAL A 77 -9.79 1.66 -14.19
N THR A 78 -10.51 2.36 -13.31
CA THR A 78 -11.50 1.74 -12.41
C THR A 78 -12.64 1.07 -13.19
N ASP A 79 -13.10 1.70 -14.27
CA ASP A 79 -14.13 1.18 -15.17
C ASP A 79 -13.53 0.89 -16.56
N VAL A 80 -13.42 -0.39 -16.87
CA VAL A 80 -12.85 -0.87 -18.14
C VAL A 80 -13.75 -0.54 -19.34
N SER A 81 -15.06 -0.39 -19.13
CA SER A 81 -15.99 -0.09 -20.23
C SER A 81 -15.77 1.31 -20.81
N ARG A 82 -15.18 2.22 -20.02
CA ARG A 82 -14.88 3.61 -20.41
C ARG A 82 -13.42 3.85 -20.78
N TRP A 83 -12.67 2.78 -21.08
CA TRP A 83 -11.24 2.82 -21.36
C TRP A 83 -10.83 3.90 -22.37
N GLU A 84 -11.59 4.03 -23.46
CA GLU A 84 -11.34 5.02 -24.51
C GLU A 84 -11.35 6.46 -23.95
N GLU A 85 -12.35 6.77 -23.12
CA GLU A 85 -12.54 8.10 -22.54
C GLU A 85 -11.58 8.39 -21.38
N THR A 86 -11.35 7.43 -20.49
CA THR A 86 -10.63 7.66 -19.23
C THR A 86 -9.13 7.34 -19.29
N VAL A 87 -8.70 6.58 -20.30
CA VAL A 87 -7.31 6.12 -20.43
C VAL A 87 -6.72 6.47 -21.80
N LEU A 88 -7.28 5.95 -22.90
CA LEU A 88 -6.63 6.05 -24.21
C LEU A 88 -6.55 7.50 -24.70
N ASN A 89 -7.69 8.18 -24.80
CA ASN A 89 -7.75 9.55 -25.30
C ASN A 89 -6.91 10.52 -24.44
N PRO A 90 -7.01 10.51 -23.10
CA PRO A 90 -6.13 11.33 -22.26
C PRO A 90 -4.64 10.99 -22.42
N ALA A 91 -4.28 9.71 -22.54
CA ALA A 91 -2.88 9.31 -22.75
C ALA A 91 -2.32 9.87 -24.07
N LEU A 92 -3.08 9.76 -25.16
CA LEU A 92 -2.68 10.28 -26.47
C LEU A 92 -2.55 11.80 -26.45
N GLN A 93 -3.48 12.51 -25.79
CA GLN A 93 -3.40 13.96 -25.62
C GLN A 93 -2.15 14.38 -24.84
N ILE A 94 -1.86 13.69 -23.73
CA ILE A 94 -0.65 13.95 -22.92
C ILE A 94 0.60 13.75 -23.78
N LEU A 95 0.69 12.65 -24.53
CA LEU A 95 1.84 12.36 -25.39
C LEU A 95 2.02 13.40 -26.50
N ASP A 96 0.94 13.86 -27.12
CA ASP A 96 1.01 14.87 -28.19
C ASP A 96 1.47 16.23 -27.66
N SER A 97 0.91 16.69 -26.53
CA SER A 97 1.35 17.93 -25.86
C SER A 97 2.83 17.86 -25.47
N LEU A 98 3.26 16.76 -24.83
CA LEU A 98 4.66 16.57 -24.44
C LEU A 98 5.61 16.54 -25.64
N ARG A 99 5.20 15.93 -26.76
CA ARG A 99 5.98 15.91 -28.00
C ARG A 99 6.17 17.31 -28.59
N LYS A 100 5.16 18.18 -28.47
CA LYS A 100 5.19 19.58 -28.94
C LYS A 100 5.89 20.54 -27.97
N GLY A 101 6.21 20.10 -26.76
CA GLY A 101 6.74 20.96 -25.70
C GLY A 101 5.68 21.82 -25.02
N GLU A 102 4.39 21.48 -25.18
CA GLU A 102 3.25 22.13 -24.55
C GLU A 102 2.92 21.45 -23.22
N GLU A 103 2.30 22.18 -22.28
CA GLU A 103 1.78 21.57 -21.05
C GLU A 103 0.46 20.82 -21.34
N PRO A 104 0.37 19.51 -20.98
CA PRO A 104 -0.88 18.77 -21.11
C PRO A 104 -2.02 19.37 -20.26
N ALA A 105 -3.26 19.25 -20.72
CA ALA A 105 -4.44 19.65 -19.97
C ALA A 105 -4.58 18.91 -18.62
N VAL A 106 -4.16 17.65 -18.58
CA VAL A 106 -4.10 16.84 -17.36
C VAL A 106 -2.82 17.16 -16.61
N ARG A 107 -2.94 17.63 -15.36
CA ARG A 107 -1.76 17.93 -14.54
C ARG A 107 -1.07 16.65 -14.05
N PRO A 108 0.28 16.65 -13.94
CA PRO A 108 1.00 15.58 -13.28
C PRO A 108 0.53 15.39 -11.83
N ILE A 109 0.58 14.14 -11.35
CA ILE A 109 0.36 13.82 -9.95
C ILE A 109 1.44 14.52 -9.11
N ARG A 110 0.99 15.30 -8.12
CA ARG A 110 1.87 16.02 -7.21
C ARG A 110 2.75 15.03 -6.44
N ALA A 111 4.07 15.15 -6.60
CA ALA A 111 5.00 14.48 -5.73
C ALA A 111 4.83 15.01 -4.30
N GLN A 112 4.69 14.10 -3.34
CA GLN A 112 4.78 14.45 -1.93
C GLN A 112 6.25 14.80 -1.70
N GLY A 113 6.53 16.10 -1.58
CA GLY A 113 7.83 16.62 -1.17
C GLY A 113 8.28 15.95 0.13
N SER A 114 9.55 16.13 0.50
CA SER A 114 10.21 15.45 1.61
C SER A 114 9.61 15.79 2.98
N GLU A 115 8.36 15.43 3.26
CA GLU A 115 7.82 15.52 4.61
C GLU A 115 8.60 14.58 5.50
N GLN A 116 9.22 15.19 6.51
CA GLN A 116 10.02 14.63 7.60
C GLN A 116 10.50 13.20 7.33
N ARG A 117 11.53 13.11 6.48
CA ARG A 117 12.25 11.86 6.30
C ARG A 117 12.66 11.34 7.67
N ASN A 118 12.31 10.08 7.91
CA ASN A 118 13.04 9.27 8.86
C ASN A 118 14.52 9.30 8.47
N LYS A 119 15.32 10.11 9.18
CA LYS A 119 16.76 10.15 8.98
C LYS A 119 17.22 8.72 9.19
N ARG A 120 17.94 8.14 8.21
CA ARG A 120 18.37 6.73 8.23
C ARG A 120 19.53 6.54 9.23
N SER A 121 19.41 7.13 10.41
CA SER A 121 20.33 7.08 11.53
C SER A 121 20.40 5.66 12.05
N ARG A 122 21.60 5.21 12.40
CA ARG A 122 21.82 3.93 13.05
C ARG A 122 21.76 4.15 14.56
N HIS A 123 20.79 3.53 15.21
CA HIS A 123 20.65 3.48 16.67
C HIS A 123 20.94 2.07 17.16
N SER A 124 21.52 1.95 18.35
CA SER A 124 21.72 0.66 19.04
C SER A 124 21.10 0.72 20.42
N CYS A 125 20.31 -0.29 20.77
CA CYS A 125 19.77 -0.47 22.11
C CYS A 125 20.49 -1.63 22.80
N ASP A 126 21.35 -1.31 23.76
CA ASP A 126 22.12 -2.32 24.51
C ASP A 126 21.22 -3.19 25.41
N LEU A 127 20.08 -2.66 25.87
CA LEU A 127 19.14 -3.42 26.70
C LEU A 127 18.41 -4.53 25.94
N CYS A 128 18.26 -4.34 24.63
CA CYS A 128 17.53 -5.26 23.77
C CYS A 128 18.43 -5.96 22.75
N ASP A 129 19.73 -5.66 22.75
CA ASP A 129 20.75 -6.08 21.80
C ASP A 129 20.26 -5.99 20.34
N LYS A 130 19.82 -4.78 19.95
CA LYS A 130 19.21 -4.52 18.64
C LYS A 130 19.77 -3.26 18.01
N VAL A 131 20.15 -3.38 16.74
CA VAL A 131 20.43 -2.25 15.86
C VAL A 131 19.14 -1.86 15.13
N ILE A 132 18.78 -0.58 15.21
CA ILE A 132 17.56 -0.02 14.64
C ILE A 132 17.94 1.12 13.71
N ILE A 133 17.43 1.08 12.48
CA ILE A 133 17.73 2.09 11.47
C ILE A 133 16.51 2.99 11.30
N GLY A 134 16.65 4.28 11.61
CA GLY A 134 15.59 5.28 11.53
C GLY A 134 15.12 5.81 12.89
N ASP A 135 14.87 7.11 12.97
CA ASP A 135 14.52 7.81 14.22
C ASP A 135 13.08 7.48 14.70
N LEU A 136 12.11 7.32 13.80
CA LEU A 136 10.74 6.89 14.14
C LEU A 136 10.74 5.42 14.60
N GLU A 137 11.50 4.54 13.96
CA GLU A 137 11.63 3.15 14.37
C GLU A 137 12.32 3.06 15.74
N TRP A 138 13.32 3.93 15.99
CA TRP A 138 13.98 4.06 17.28
C TRP A 138 13.02 4.53 18.39
N THR A 139 12.27 5.61 18.15
CA THR A 139 11.28 6.12 19.12
C THR A 139 10.15 5.12 19.38
N ALA A 140 9.67 4.43 18.34
CA ALA A 140 8.70 3.35 18.49
C ALA A 140 9.28 2.17 19.30
N HIS A 141 10.55 1.85 19.11
CA HIS A 141 11.24 0.83 19.91
C HIS A 141 11.32 1.21 21.39
N LEU A 142 11.71 2.45 21.72
CA LEU A 142 11.78 2.93 23.10
C LEU A 142 10.41 2.83 23.80
N LYS A 143 9.32 3.08 23.07
CA LYS A 143 7.93 2.94 23.56
C LYS A 143 7.39 1.50 23.54
N SER A 144 8.15 0.53 23.01
CA SER A 144 7.66 -0.84 22.83
C SER A 144 7.59 -1.60 24.16
N LYS A 145 6.55 -2.43 24.32
CA LYS A 145 6.38 -3.30 25.51
C LYS A 145 7.61 -4.14 25.81
N LYS A 146 8.31 -4.61 24.77
CA LYS A 146 9.53 -5.41 24.90
C LYS A 146 10.68 -4.60 25.51
N HIS A 147 10.89 -3.36 25.05
CA HIS A 147 11.92 -2.49 25.60
C HIS A 147 11.67 -2.17 27.08
N HIS A 148 10.43 -1.78 27.42
CA HIS A 148 10.03 -1.56 28.81
C HIS A 148 10.17 -2.80 29.71
N TYR A 149 9.92 -4.00 29.18
CA TYR A 149 10.17 -5.24 29.90
C TYR A 149 11.66 -5.43 30.25
N HIS A 150 12.56 -5.23 29.28
CA HIS A 150 14.00 -5.34 29.50
C HIS A 150 14.51 -4.27 30.48
N LEU A 151 13.99 -3.03 30.41
CA LEU A 151 14.25 -1.97 31.38
C LEU A 151 13.87 -2.39 32.81
N ARG A 152 12.66 -2.91 33.00
CA ARG A 152 12.17 -3.37 34.31
C ARG A 152 12.99 -4.55 34.84
N LYS A 153 13.38 -5.48 33.97
CA LYS A 153 14.21 -6.64 34.34
C LYS A 153 15.60 -6.18 34.81
N LYS A 154 16.26 -5.27 34.08
CA LYS A 154 17.58 -4.75 34.46
C LYS A 154 17.55 -4.03 35.82
N ARG A 155 16.53 -3.21 36.09
CA ARG A 155 16.35 -2.54 37.39
C ARG A 155 16.15 -3.49 38.57
N LYS A 156 15.61 -4.69 38.34
CA LYS A 156 15.46 -5.72 39.39
C LYS A 156 16.75 -6.50 39.63
N SER A 157 17.61 -6.59 38.62
CA SER A 157 18.89 -7.31 38.71
C SER A 157 20.02 -6.44 39.27
N ASP A 158 19.85 -5.12 39.30
CA ASP A 158 20.88 -4.16 39.70
C ASP A 158 20.24 -3.04 40.57
N PRO A 159 20.21 -3.17 41.90
CA PRO A 159 19.56 -2.21 42.79
C PRO A 159 20.35 -0.90 42.99
N GLY A 160 21.49 -0.70 42.30
CA GLY A 160 22.49 0.32 42.66
C GLY A 160 22.83 1.39 41.63
N CYS A 161 22.20 1.47 40.45
CA CYS A 161 22.59 2.43 39.42
C CYS A 161 21.43 3.36 39.04
N ASP A 162 21.25 4.41 39.85
CA ASP A 162 20.40 5.55 39.55
C ASP A 162 21.24 6.64 38.87
N LEU A 163 21.29 6.63 37.54
CA LEU A 163 21.69 7.78 36.71
C LEU A 163 21.50 7.43 35.24
N PHE A 164 20.30 7.71 34.72
CA PHE A 164 20.08 8.21 33.35
C PHE A 164 18.64 8.72 33.28
N GLN A 165 18.42 9.95 33.77
CA GLN A 165 17.24 10.74 33.42
C GLN A 165 17.39 11.19 31.97
N ILE A 166 16.47 10.76 31.11
CA ILE A 166 16.22 11.42 29.83
C ILE A 166 15.17 12.51 30.10
N PRO A 167 15.40 13.78 29.70
CA PRO A 167 14.42 14.84 29.89
C PRO A 167 13.13 14.51 29.16
N ILE A 168 12.01 14.52 29.88
CA ILE A 168 10.67 14.56 29.30
C ILE A 168 10.47 16.02 28.84
N PRO A 169 10.24 16.31 27.54
CA PRO A 169 9.76 17.62 27.14
C PRO A 169 8.37 17.81 27.75
N ALA A 170 8.20 18.89 28.51
CA ALA A 170 6.93 19.27 29.13
C ALA A 170 5.83 19.35 28.05
N GLU A 171 4.74 18.60 28.25
CA GLU A 171 3.48 18.90 27.58
C GLU A 171 2.99 20.25 28.12
N GLU A 172 2.97 21.26 27.26
CA GLU A 172 2.19 22.46 27.49
C GLU A 172 0.70 22.10 27.44
N THR A 173 0.05 22.20 28.60
CA THR A 173 -1.39 22.15 28.75
C THR A 173 -2.03 23.34 28.03
N PRO A 174 -3.00 23.16 27.12
CA PRO A 174 -3.82 24.26 26.62
C PRO A 174 -4.78 24.72 27.73
N PRO A 175 -5.03 26.03 27.89
CA PRO A 175 -6.04 26.52 28.82
C PRO A 175 -7.43 26.23 28.26
N GLU A 176 -8.29 25.68 29.12
CA GLU A 176 -9.74 25.64 28.92
C GLU A 176 -10.29 27.07 29.06
N ASP A 177 -11.02 27.52 28.04
CA ASP A 177 -11.93 28.66 28.16
C ASP A 177 -13.37 28.15 28.01
N SER A 178 -14.17 28.55 28.97
CA SER A 178 -15.57 28.20 29.14
C SER A 178 -16.41 29.45 28.96
N GLY A 179 -17.30 29.42 27.95
CA GLY A 179 -18.61 30.06 28.04
C GLY A 179 -18.95 31.10 26.98
N GLY A 180 -20.06 30.85 26.27
CA GLY A 180 -21.01 31.94 25.98
C GLY A 180 -21.63 32.03 24.58
N ALA A 181 -22.69 31.25 24.35
CA ALA A 181 -24.02 31.65 23.83
C ALA A 181 -24.22 32.38 22.48
N GLY A 182 -25.27 31.94 21.76
CA GLY A 182 -26.05 32.72 20.77
C GLY A 182 -26.27 32.00 19.42
N SER A 183 -27.27 31.12 19.30
CA SER A 183 -28.59 31.31 18.65
C SER A 183 -28.55 31.34 17.11
N GLU A 184 -29.08 30.34 16.39
CA GLU A 184 -30.48 30.10 15.98
C GLU A 184 -30.76 30.49 14.52
N HIS A 185 -31.03 29.50 13.66
CA HIS A 185 -32.04 29.43 12.57
C HIS A 185 -31.76 28.13 11.79
N ARG A 186 -32.58 27.06 11.83
CA ARG A 186 -33.96 26.84 11.34
C ARG A 186 -34.18 27.30 9.89
N ASP A 187 -34.29 26.33 9.00
CA ASP A 187 -35.40 26.07 8.05
C ASP A 187 -35.08 24.74 7.34
N GLU A 188 -35.83 23.66 7.54
CA GLU A 188 -37.14 23.25 7.01
C GLU A 188 -37.05 22.41 5.72
N ALA A 189 -37.72 21.27 5.81
CA ALA A 189 -38.11 20.21 4.87
C ALA A 189 -37.91 20.38 3.35
N SER A 190 -37.57 19.28 2.67
CA SER A 190 -38.55 18.66 1.76
C SER A 190 -38.19 17.21 1.39
N GLN A 191 -39.22 16.38 1.32
CA GLN A 191 -39.24 15.01 0.80
C GLN A 191 -39.38 15.05 -0.73
N ASP A 192 -38.78 14.10 -1.45
CA ASP A 192 -39.54 13.38 -2.48
C ASP A 192 -38.91 12.01 -2.82
N SER A 193 -39.75 11.15 -3.36
CA SER A 193 -39.68 9.69 -3.40
C SER A 193 -39.40 9.14 -4.81
N ALA A 194 -38.93 7.87 -4.86
CA ALA A 194 -39.15 6.83 -5.91
C ALA A 194 -38.69 7.16 -7.37
N GLU A 195 -38.40 6.26 -8.31
CA GLU A 195 -38.67 4.84 -8.56
C GLU A 195 -37.51 4.18 -9.35
N ASP A 196 -37.58 2.85 -9.34
CA ASP A 196 -36.86 1.79 -10.03
C ASP A 196 -37.05 1.83 -11.58
N THR A 197 -36.01 1.45 -12.34
CA THR A 197 -36.23 0.80 -13.64
C THR A 197 -35.06 -0.09 -14.06
N ARG A 198 -35.34 -1.39 -14.12
CA ARG A 198 -34.60 -2.45 -14.82
C ARG A 198 -34.51 -2.25 -16.33
N THR A 199 -33.49 -2.90 -16.92
CA THR A 199 -33.33 -3.50 -18.28
C THR A 199 -32.03 -3.01 -18.96
N ALA A 200 -31.25 -3.79 -19.71
CA ALA A 200 -31.21 -5.20 -20.08
C ALA A 200 -29.76 -5.51 -20.56
N GLN A 201 -29.38 -6.78 -20.48
CA GLN A 201 -28.14 -7.31 -21.03
C GLN A 201 -28.24 -7.40 -22.56
N THR A 202 -27.17 -7.04 -23.26
CA THR A 202 -26.88 -7.56 -24.61
C THR A 202 -25.39 -7.85 -24.72
N GLU A 203 -25.08 -9.13 -24.91
CA GLU A 203 -23.76 -9.64 -25.25
C GLU A 203 -23.46 -9.40 -26.74
N GLY A 204 -22.20 -9.09 -27.06
CA GLY A 204 -21.67 -8.98 -28.42
C GLY A 204 -20.16 -9.27 -28.43
N PRO A 205 -19.61 -9.83 -29.52
CA PRO A 205 -18.50 -10.78 -29.46
C PRO A 205 -17.12 -10.12 -29.34
N VAL A 206 -16.25 -10.76 -28.56
CA VAL A 206 -14.82 -10.40 -28.46
C VAL A 206 -14.08 -11.10 -29.60
N ASP A 207 -13.68 -10.34 -30.61
CA ASP A 207 -12.91 -10.84 -31.74
C ASP A 207 -11.42 -10.93 -31.38
N LEU A 208 -10.84 -12.08 -31.66
CA LEU A 208 -9.60 -12.58 -31.07
C LEU A 208 -8.45 -12.40 -32.08
N LEU A 209 -7.84 -11.22 -32.12
CA LEU A 209 -6.68 -10.98 -32.98
C LEU A 209 -5.39 -11.50 -32.34
N LYS A 210 -4.91 -12.61 -32.90
CA LYS A 210 -3.59 -13.20 -32.73
C LYS A 210 -2.50 -12.21 -33.18
N LEU A 211 -1.60 -11.81 -32.28
CA LEU A 211 -0.35 -11.15 -32.67
C LEU A 211 0.80 -12.14 -32.60
N GLN A 212 1.34 -12.43 -33.79
CA GLN A 212 2.47 -13.30 -34.06
C GLN A 212 3.77 -12.64 -33.58
N ARG A 213 4.59 -13.40 -32.86
CA ARG A 213 5.94 -13.01 -32.42
C ARG A 213 6.86 -12.78 -33.63
N ARG A 214 7.69 -11.74 -33.54
CA ARG A 214 9.08 -11.76 -34.02
C ARG A 214 9.98 -11.67 -32.79
#